data_AF-A0A026WK97-F1
#
_entry.id   AF-A0A026WK97-F1
#
_cell.length_a   1.000
_cell.length_b   1.000
_cell.length_c   1.000
_cell.angle_alpha   90.00
_cell.angle_beta   90.00
_cell.angle_gamma   90.00
#
_symmetry.space_group_name_H-M   'P 1'
#
loop_
_entity.id
_entity.type
_entity.pdbx_description
1 polymer ?
#
loop_
_entity_poly.entity_id
_entity_poly.type
_entity_poly.pdbx_seq_one_letter_code
_entity_poly.pdbx_strand_id
1 'polypeptide(L)'
;MTNPVKTGLAWVRAACELSKSFLRFRLSFTEAENCLASAQYMLELYNKKVDKAETSDRSKDFHDACYYELKASVASLWGEYGNRLLFLSKYNMTNVRPGRSIPIDKATKSISMSSTTPIKSLTLEKNLKIIHKYTNQVTDTYVTTRDDAISVFLHCIKWFEVTKVCYTKLGFVERIKAVTCDNSKTYKYFAYFEPDLNKQIKLLKRQIEMLRDICDIDNFNPTVEDYHNRALYYDLVVAYAIIVDMIRENAECYTTCGEEGNLTKIYAIA
;
A
#
# COMPACT_ATOMS: atom_id res chain seq x y z
N MET A 1 12.32 30.04 -21.10
CA MET A 1 11.46 28.93 -21.55
C MET A 1 11.65 27.76 -20.61
N THR A 2 10.60 27.30 -19.93
CA THR A 2 10.67 26.14 -19.03
C THR A 2 10.88 24.86 -19.86
N ASN A 3 11.88 24.06 -19.49
CA ASN A 3 12.18 22.80 -20.17
C ASN A 3 10.94 21.88 -20.09
N PRO A 4 10.33 21.46 -21.21
CA PRO A 4 9.09 20.67 -21.23
C PRO A 4 9.22 19.34 -20.49
N VAL A 5 10.45 18.83 -20.35
CA VAL A 5 10.82 17.64 -19.58
C VAL A 5 10.64 17.88 -18.07
N LYS A 6 11.07 19.05 -17.57
CA LYS A 6 10.84 19.48 -16.18
C LYS A 6 9.36 19.78 -15.91
N THR A 7 8.64 20.29 -16.91
CA THR A 7 7.19 20.50 -16.83
C THR A 7 6.43 19.18 -16.67
N GLY A 8 6.84 18.10 -17.35
CA GLY A 8 6.22 16.78 -17.21
C GLY A 8 6.35 16.19 -15.80
N LEU A 9 7.53 16.29 -15.19
CA LEU A 9 7.77 15.83 -13.83
C LEU A 9 7.00 16.66 -12.78
N ALA A 10 6.80 17.95 -13.01
CA ALA A 10 5.96 18.78 -12.15
C ALA A 10 4.49 18.32 -12.16
N TRP A 11 3.96 17.90 -13.31
CA TRP A 11 2.63 17.31 -13.42
C TRP A 11 2.52 15.98 -12.66
N VAL A 12 3.53 15.11 -12.73
CA VAL A 12 3.58 13.86 -11.95
C VAL A 12 3.48 14.17 -10.46
N ARG A 13 4.26 15.15 -9.97
CA ARG A 13 4.22 15.57 -8.56
C ARG A 13 2.83 16.07 -8.16
N ALA A 14 2.24 16.96 -8.95
CA ALA A 14 0.90 17.49 -8.67
C ALA A 14 -0.17 16.39 -8.62
N ALA A 15 -0.14 15.44 -9.56
CA ALA A 15 -1.05 14.31 -9.58
C ALA A 15 -0.88 13.38 -8.37
N CYS A 16 0.36 13.16 -7.92
CA CYS A 16 0.64 12.41 -6.69
C CYS A 16 0.05 13.09 -5.45
N GLU A 17 0.21 14.41 -5.31
CA GLU A 17 -0.34 15.16 -4.17
C GLU A 17 -1.88 15.17 -4.16
N LEU A 18 -2.50 15.27 -5.33
CA LEU A 18 -3.96 15.14 -5.46
C LEU A 18 -4.42 13.74 -5.03
N SER A 19 -3.77 12.68 -5.51
CA SER A 19 -4.11 11.30 -5.12
C SER A 19 -3.96 11.09 -3.61
N LYS A 20 -2.86 11.55 -3.02
CA LYS A 20 -2.66 11.56 -1.55
C LYS A 20 -3.82 12.22 -0.82
N SER A 21 -4.27 13.37 -1.31
CA SER A 21 -5.37 14.10 -0.69
C SER A 21 -6.70 13.35 -0.78
N PHE A 22 -7.00 12.75 -1.93
CA PHE A 22 -8.22 11.96 -2.15
C PHE A 22 -8.23 10.72 -1.27
N LEU A 23 -7.10 10.01 -1.19
CA LEU A 23 -6.93 8.88 -0.29
C LEU A 23 -7.14 9.36 1.15
N ARG A 24 -6.34 10.30 1.65
CA ARG A 24 -6.31 10.64 3.09
C ARG A 24 -7.60 11.26 3.59
N PHE A 25 -8.12 12.27 2.90
CA PHE A 25 -9.18 13.13 3.42
C PHE A 25 -10.57 12.79 2.90
N ARG A 26 -10.69 12.23 1.69
CA ARG A 26 -11.99 11.98 1.05
C ARG A 26 -12.37 10.51 0.97
N LEU A 27 -11.40 9.59 1.12
CA LEU A 27 -11.59 8.16 0.90
C LEU A 27 -12.16 7.84 -0.49
N SER A 28 -11.86 8.70 -1.46
CA SER A 28 -12.36 8.62 -2.83
C SER A 28 -11.39 7.81 -3.67
N PHE A 29 -11.57 6.49 -3.69
CA PHE A 29 -10.65 5.55 -4.33
C PHE A 29 -10.62 5.73 -5.85
N THR A 30 -11.76 5.96 -6.50
CA THR A 30 -11.82 6.18 -7.95
C THR A 30 -11.02 7.43 -8.38
N GLU A 31 -11.18 8.56 -7.69
CA GLU A 31 -10.45 9.80 -7.99
C GLU A 31 -8.96 9.70 -7.67
N ALA A 32 -8.62 9.04 -6.57
CA ALA A 32 -7.23 8.75 -6.22
C ALA A 32 -6.55 7.89 -7.28
N GLU A 33 -7.24 6.85 -7.77
CA GLU A 33 -6.77 5.96 -8.82
C GLU A 33 -6.55 6.71 -10.13
N ASN A 34 -7.54 7.50 -10.57
CA ASN A 34 -7.44 8.31 -11.78
C ASN A 34 -6.23 9.26 -11.75
N CYS A 35 -5.94 9.87 -10.60
CA CYS A 35 -4.75 10.69 -10.41
C CYS A 35 -3.46 9.86 -10.51
N LEU A 36 -3.42 8.66 -9.93
CA LEU A 36 -2.24 7.77 -9.99
C LEU A 36 -1.98 7.22 -11.38
N ALA A 37 -3.03 6.76 -12.06
CA ALA A 37 -2.97 6.31 -13.44
C ALA A 37 -2.42 7.41 -14.35
N SER A 38 -2.87 8.65 -14.14
CA SER A 38 -2.35 9.83 -14.85
C SER A 38 -0.88 10.10 -14.53
N ALA A 39 -0.49 10.04 -13.25
CA ALA A 39 0.90 10.23 -12.83
C ALA A 39 1.84 9.17 -13.43
N GLN A 40 1.42 7.90 -13.40
CA GLN A 40 2.15 6.78 -13.97
C GLN A 40 2.32 6.93 -15.49
N TYR A 41 1.25 7.28 -16.20
CA TYR A 41 1.31 7.53 -17.63
C TYR A 41 2.30 8.65 -17.99
N MET A 42 2.25 9.77 -17.24
CA MET A 42 3.16 10.90 -17.45
C MET A 42 4.62 10.53 -17.17
N LEU A 43 4.88 9.69 -16.17
CA LEU A 43 6.22 9.17 -15.87
C LEU A 43 6.73 8.26 -17.00
N GLU A 44 5.88 7.42 -17.58
CA GLU A 44 6.25 6.56 -18.70
C GLU A 44 6.52 7.36 -19.99
N LEU A 45 5.72 8.41 -20.25
CA LEU A 45 5.99 9.33 -21.34
C LEU A 45 7.32 10.06 -21.18
N TYR A 46 7.68 10.43 -19.95
CA TYR A 46 8.99 11.00 -19.65
C TYR A 46 10.10 9.98 -19.98
N ASN A 47 9.97 8.75 -19.49
CA ASN A 47 10.96 7.68 -19.74
C ASN A 47 11.19 7.49 -21.23
N LYS A 48 10.11 7.32 -22.00
CA LYS A 48 10.18 7.14 -23.46
C LYS A 48 10.85 8.30 -24.20
N LYS A 49 10.76 9.54 -23.68
CA LYS A 49 11.44 10.70 -24.27
C LYS A 49 12.92 10.69 -23.96
N VAL A 50 13.28 10.32 -22.73
CA VAL A 50 14.66 10.15 -22.29
C VAL A 50 15.32 9.03 -23.08
N ASP A 51 14.72 7.83 -23.14
CA ASP A 51 15.22 6.68 -23.91
C ASP A 51 15.48 7.01 -25.40
N LYS A 52 14.62 7.82 -26.03
CA LYS A 52 14.79 8.27 -27.43
C LYS A 52 15.98 9.21 -27.60
N ALA A 53 16.23 10.09 -26.64
CA ALA A 53 17.37 10.98 -26.65
C ALA A 53 18.70 10.24 -26.37
N GLU A 54 18.64 9.11 -25.67
CA GLU A 54 19.79 8.29 -25.24
C GLU A 54 20.33 7.31 -26.29
N THR A 55 19.63 7.09 -27.41
CA THR A 55 20.06 6.13 -28.45
C THR A 55 21.43 6.44 -29.10
N SER A 56 22.10 7.53 -28.70
CA SER A 56 23.46 7.93 -29.10
C SER A 56 24.60 7.48 -28.16
N ASP A 57 24.34 7.08 -26.89
CA ASP A 57 25.41 6.67 -25.96
C ASP A 57 24.90 5.68 -24.88
N ARG A 58 25.15 4.38 -25.06
CA ARG A 58 24.41 3.27 -24.41
C ARG A 58 24.88 2.86 -23.00
N SER A 59 25.68 3.64 -22.29
CA SER A 59 26.39 3.13 -21.09
C SER A 59 26.02 3.76 -19.75
N LYS A 60 25.13 4.76 -19.68
CA LYS A 60 24.83 5.46 -18.41
C LYS A 60 23.34 5.54 -18.14
N ASP A 61 22.93 5.38 -16.89
CA ASP A 61 21.59 5.68 -16.40
C ASP A 61 21.44 7.22 -16.42
N PHE A 62 20.78 7.80 -17.43
CA PHE A 62 20.66 9.27 -17.53
C PHE A 62 19.46 9.81 -16.75
N HIS A 63 18.74 8.97 -16.00
CA HIS A 63 17.70 9.42 -15.10
C HIS A 63 18.32 10.18 -13.91
N ASP A 64 17.84 11.40 -13.68
CA ASP A 64 18.25 12.18 -12.53
C ASP A 64 17.57 11.69 -11.23
N ALA A 65 18.03 12.19 -10.09
CA ALA A 65 17.45 11.87 -8.79
C ALA A 65 15.95 12.24 -8.70
N CYS A 66 15.51 13.29 -9.42
CA CYS A 66 14.13 13.75 -9.41
C CYS A 66 13.20 12.73 -10.06
N TYR A 67 13.62 12.09 -11.16
CA TYR A 67 12.88 10.99 -11.77
C TYR A 67 12.70 9.82 -10.80
N TYR A 68 13.77 9.36 -10.15
CA TYR A 68 13.69 8.25 -9.20
C TYR A 68 12.84 8.57 -7.97
N GLU A 69 12.89 9.81 -7.48
CA GLU A 69 12.05 10.27 -6.36
C GLU A 69 10.56 10.25 -6.74
N LEU A 70 10.23 10.71 -7.94
CA LEU A 70 8.85 10.71 -8.43
C LEU A 70 8.35 9.32 -8.77
N LYS A 71 9.21 8.47 -9.33
CA LYS A 71 8.90 7.05 -9.56
C LYS A 71 8.62 6.32 -8.25
N ALA A 72 9.45 6.55 -7.23
CA ALA A 72 9.23 6.03 -5.88
C ALA A 72 7.92 6.57 -5.29
N SER A 73 7.60 7.85 -5.51
CA SER A 73 6.36 8.46 -5.02
C SER A 73 5.11 7.85 -5.65
N VAL A 74 5.09 7.66 -6.98
CA VAL A 74 3.97 7.01 -7.68
C VAL A 74 3.81 5.57 -7.18
N ALA A 75 4.92 4.83 -7.07
CA ALA A 75 4.91 3.46 -6.58
C ALA A 75 4.44 3.36 -5.12
N SER A 76 4.91 4.24 -4.24
CA SER A 76 4.50 4.28 -2.82
C SER A 76 2.99 4.48 -2.72
N LEU A 77 2.44 5.38 -3.52
CA LEU A 77 1.01 5.66 -3.48
C LEU A 77 0.14 4.53 -4.00
N TRP A 78 0.58 3.78 -5.01
CA TRP A 78 -0.12 2.55 -5.40
C TRP A 78 -0.10 1.51 -4.29
N GLY A 79 1.02 1.36 -3.58
CA GLY A 79 1.10 0.51 -2.39
C GLY A 79 0.18 0.97 -1.26
N GLU A 80 0.22 2.26 -0.93
CA GLU A 80 -0.63 2.89 0.09
C GLU A 80 -2.12 2.79 -0.26
N TYR A 81 -2.48 2.91 -1.54
CA TYR A 81 -3.84 2.76 -2.05
C TYR A 81 -4.40 1.38 -1.69
N GLY A 82 -3.69 0.31 -2.08
CA GLY A 82 -4.12 -1.06 -1.79
C GLY A 82 -4.07 -1.40 -0.30
N ASN A 83 -3.06 -0.90 0.41
CA ASN A 83 -2.94 -1.09 1.86
C ASN A 83 -4.14 -0.47 2.61
N ARG A 84 -4.54 0.74 2.20
CA ARG A 84 -5.73 1.44 2.74
C ARG A 84 -7.02 0.66 2.44
N LEU A 85 -7.15 0.10 1.23
CA LEU A 85 -8.29 -0.74 0.88
C LEU A 85 -8.39 -1.97 1.79
N LEU A 86 -7.29 -2.71 1.98
CA LEU A 86 -7.27 -3.87 2.87
C LEU A 86 -7.62 -3.49 4.31
N PHE A 87 -7.03 -2.40 4.82
CA PHE A 87 -7.31 -1.90 6.15
C PHE A 87 -8.79 -1.56 6.36
N LEU A 88 -9.37 -0.75 5.47
CA LEU A 88 -10.76 -0.30 5.60
C LEU A 88 -11.74 -1.44 5.37
N SER A 89 -11.43 -2.37 4.47
CA SER A 89 -12.24 -3.57 4.24
C SER A 89 -12.30 -4.44 5.48
N LYS A 90 -11.14 -4.75 6.08
CA LYS A 90 -11.06 -5.41 7.38
C LYS A 90 -11.85 -4.66 8.45
N TYR A 91 -11.61 -3.35 8.58
CA TYR A 91 -12.27 -2.51 9.59
C TYR A 91 -13.79 -2.55 9.46
N ASN A 92 -14.31 -2.44 8.24
CA ASN A 92 -15.74 -2.49 7.97
C ASN A 92 -16.34 -3.84 8.33
N MET A 93 -15.65 -4.95 8.04
CA MET A 93 -16.10 -6.30 8.39
C MET A 93 -16.08 -6.54 9.91
N THR A 94 -15.08 -6.03 10.62
CA THR A 94 -14.99 -6.19 12.08
C THR A 94 -15.93 -5.27 12.87
N ASN A 95 -16.28 -4.11 12.32
CA ASN A 95 -17.07 -3.08 13.00
C ASN A 95 -18.53 -3.02 12.55
N VAL A 96 -19.07 -4.10 11.96
CA VAL A 96 -20.52 -4.27 11.78
C VAL A 96 -21.18 -4.47 13.15
N ARG A 97 -21.23 -3.41 13.97
CA ARG A 97 -22.25 -3.26 15.01
C ARG A 97 -23.52 -2.75 14.34
N PRO A 98 -24.69 -3.36 14.58
CA PRO A 98 -25.95 -2.80 14.08
C PRO A 98 -26.11 -1.37 14.63
N GLY A 99 -25.99 -0.37 13.74
CA GLY A 99 -26.20 1.05 14.08
C GLY A 99 -24.99 2.00 14.01
N ARG A 100 -23.77 1.55 13.68
CA ARG A 100 -22.62 2.45 13.43
C ARG A 100 -21.82 2.06 12.17
N SER A 101 -22.50 1.89 11.04
CA SER A 101 -21.82 2.04 9.76
C SER A 101 -21.33 3.48 9.65
N ILE A 102 -20.04 3.70 9.41
CA ILE A 102 -19.58 5.03 8.96
C ILE A 102 -20.36 5.32 7.67
N PRO A 103 -21.20 6.37 7.61
CA PRO A 103 -21.99 6.64 6.42
C PRO A 103 -21.04 7.20 5.35
N ILE A 104 -20.53 6.34 4.49
CA ILE A 104 -19.69 6.74 3.36
C ILE A 104 -20.55 7.46 2.30
N ASP A 105 -21.86 7.21 2.26
CA ASP A 105 -22.78 7.84 1.32
C ASP A 105 -23.15 9.30 1.64
N LYS A 106 -22.73 9.85 2.78
CA LYS A 106 -22.97 11.27 3.11
C LYS A 106 -21.84 12.20 2.70
N ALA A 107 -20.62 11.71 2.49
CA ALA A 107 -19.52 12.54 1.97
C ALA A 107 -19.64 12.78 0.46
N THR A 108 -20.24 11.84 -0.28
CA THR A 108 -20.51 11.98 -1.72
C THR A 108 -21.72 12.87 -2.03
N LYS A 109 -22.63 13.06 -1.06
CA LYS A 109 -23.83 13.91 -1.22
C LYS A 109 -23.65 15.38 -0.85
N SER A 110 -22.50 15.80 -0.33
CA SER A 110 -22.28 17.19 0.08
C SER A 110 -21.10 17.86 -0.64
N ILE A 111 -20.96 17.66 -1.95
CA ILE A 111 -20.46 18.68 -2.89
C ILE A 111 -21.27 18.53 -4.19
N SER A 112 -22.58 18.78 -4.15
CA SER A 112 -23.25 19.29 -5.34
C SER A 112 -22.85 20.76 -5.47
N MET A 113 -21.67 21.02 -6.05
CA MET A 113 -21.45 22.33 -6.65
C MET A 113 -22.40 22.40 -7.85
N SER A 114 -23.54 23.05 -7.64
CA SER A 114 -24.40 23.55 -8.69
C SER A 114 -23.61 24.62 -9.47
N SER A 115 -22.79 24.18 -10.40
CA SER A 115 -22.39 24.98 -11.56
C SER A 115 -22.82 24.21 -12.80
N THR A 116 -24.07 24.45 -13.19
CA THR A 116 -24.61 24.16 -14.52
C THR A 116 -23.89 25.02 -15.55
N THR A 117 -22.64 24.67 -15.80
CA THR A 117 -21.99 24.89 -17.10
C THR A 117 -21.34 23.56 -17.41
N PRO A 118 -21.76 22.84 -18.47
CA PRO A 118 -21.05 21.64 -18.87
C PRO A 118 -19.62 22.11 -19.14
N ILE A 119 -18.67 21.63 -18.34
CA ILE A 119 -17.25 21.77 -18.65
C ILE A 119 -17.15 21.12 -20.03
N LYS A 120 -17.10 21.97 -21.08
CA LYS A 120 -16.89 21.53 -22.45
C LYS A 120 -15.76 20.52 -22.36
N SER A 121 -16.09 19.26 -22.66
CA SER A 121 -15.19 18.11 -22.69
C SER A 121 -13.83 18.61 -23.17
N LEU A 122 -12.96 18.95 -22.20
CA LEU A 122 -11.56 19.23 -22.46
C LEU A 122 -11.11 17.99 -23.19
N THR A 123 -10.41 18.17 -24.30
CA THR A 123 -10.06 17.17 -25.32
C THR A 123 -9.28 15.98 -24.73
N LEU A 124 -9.96 15.23 -23.87
CA LEU A 124 -9.44 14.27 -22.91
C LEU A 124 -10.03 12.90 -23.23
N GLU A 125 -10.99 12.76 -24.14
CA GLU A 125 -11.56 11.44 -24.45
C GLU A 125 -10.53 10.46 -25.05
N LYS A 126 -9.62 10.93 -25.91
CA LYS A 126 -8.51 10.10 -26.42
C LYS A 126 -7.46 9.79 -25.36
N ASN A 127 -7.14 10.75 -24.49
CA ASN A 127 -6.16 10.57 -23.43
C ASN A 127 -6.73 9.74 -22.26
N LEU A 128 -8.03 9.82 -21.98
CA LEU A 128 -8.77 9.00 -21.02
C LEU A 128 -8.73 7.52 -21.40
N LYS A 129 -8.90 7.19 -22.69
CA LYS A 129 -8.73 5.79 -23.16
C LYS A 129 -7.31 5.25 -22.93
N ILE A 130 -6.29 6.11 -22.97
CA ILE A 130 -4.90 5.72 -22.69
C ILE A 130 -4.69 5.56 -21.18
N ILE A 131 -5.21 6.50 -20.37
CA ILE A 131 -5.18 6.44 -18.92
C ILE A 131 -5.93 5.20 -18.42
N HIS A 132 -7.00 4.76 -19.10
CA HIS A 132 -7.74 3.54 -18.77
C HIS A 132 -6.89 2.26 -18.81
N LYS A 133 -5.75 2.25 -19.51
CA LYS A 133 -4.81 1.12 -19.47
C LYS A 133 -4.06 1.03 -18.13
N TYR A 134 -4.02 2.13 -17.38
CA TYR A 134 -3.37 2.26 -16.09
C TYR A 134 -4.37 2.32 -14.93
N THR A 135 -5.67 2.45 -15.22
CA THR A 135 -6.75 2.23 -14.25
C THR A 135 -7.12 0.74 -14.21
N ASN A 136 -7.89 0.35 -13.20
CA ASN A 136 -8.29 -1.02 -12.91
C ASN A 136 -7.10 -1.96 -12.60
N GLN A 137 -5.97 -1.40 -12.15
CA GLN A 137 -4.85 -2.23 -11.66
C GLN A 137 -5.17 -2.91 -10.32
N VAL A 138 -6.15 -2.37 -9.61
CA VAL A 138 -6.66 -2.81 -8.32
C VAL A 138 -8.09 -2.31 -8.21
N THR A 139 -8.95 -3.00 -7.45
CA THR A 139 -10.33 -2.56 -7.20
C THR A 139 -10.36 -1.19 -6.51
N ASP A 140 -11.38 -0.37 -6.80
CA ASP A 140 -11.67 0.88 -6.08
C ASP A 140 -12.77 0.71 -5.01
N THR A 141 -13.22 -0.53 -4.80
CA THR A 141 -14.24 -0.89 -3.80
C THR A 141 -13.66 -1.76 -2.69
N TYR A 142 -14.37 -1.84 -1.55
CA TYR A 142 -13.94 -2.67 -0.44
C TYR A 142 -13.95 -4.16 -0.80
N VAL A 143 -12.89 -4.86 -0.40
CA VAL A 143 -12.76 -6.29 -0.61
C VAL A 143 -13.54 -7.06 0.44
N THR A 144 -14.29 -8.08 0.02
CA THR A 144 -15.07 -8.93 0.92
C THR A 144 -14.66 -10.40 0.82
N THR A 145 -13.97 -10.77 -0.25
CA THR A 145 -13.50 -12.14 -0.49
C THR A 145 -11.98 -12.24 -0.34
N ARG A 146 -11.52 -13.46 -0.07
CA ARG A 146 -10.09 -13.78 0.00
C ARG A 146 -9.39 -13.53 -1.34
N ASP A 147 -10.03 -13.89 -2.45
CA ASP A 147 -9.40 -13.80 -3.78
C ASP A 147 -9.21 -12.33 -4.21
N ASP A 148 -10.17 -11.47 -3.89
CA ASP A 148 -10.01 -10.02 -4.07
C ASP A 148 -8.89 -9.47 -3.18
N ALA A 149 -8.86 -9.89 -1.91
CA ALA A 149 -7.83 -9.49 -0.97
C ALA A 149 -6.42 -9.95 -1.40
N ILE A 150 -6.28 -11.14 -2.00
CA ILE A 150 -5.02 -11.62 -2.61
C ILE A 150 -4.59 -10.68 -3.72
N SER A 151 -5.51 -10.30 -4.60
CA SER A 151 -5.21 -9.41 -5.74
C SER A 151 -4.71 -8.04 -5.26
N VAL A 152 -5.37 -7.46 -4.24
CA VAL A 152 -4.93 -6.20 -3.62
C VAL A 152 -3.59 -6.38 -2.89
N PHE A 153 -3.39 -7.49 -2.17
CA PHE A 153 -2.15 -7.79 -1.46
C PHE A 153 -0.96 -7.87 -2.43
N LEU A 154 -1.07 -8.65 -3.51
CA LEU A 154 -0.02 -8.79 -4.53
C LEU A 154 0.28 -7.45 -5.20
N HIS A 155 -0.75 -6.63 -5.46
CA HIS A 155 -0.57 -5.27 -5.95
C HIS A 155 0.29 -4.42 -5.00
N CYS A 156 0.01 -4.46 -3.69
CA CYS A 156 0.79 -3.74 -2.69
C CYS A 156 2.26 -4.18 -2.67
N ILE A 157 2.51 -5.49 -2.60
CA ILE A 157 3.87 -6.05 -2.54
C ILE A 157 4.69 -5.60 -3.76
N LYS A 158 4.10 -5.72 -4.96
CA LYS A 158 4.74 -5.29 -6.22
C LYS A 158 5.18 -3.84 -6.14
N TRP A 159 4.30 -2.95 -5.72
CA TRP A 159 4.58 -1.51 -5.74
C TRP A 159 5.50 -1.07 -4.61
N PHE A 160 5.41 -1.67 -3.42
CA PHE A 160 6.38 -1.42 -2.36
C PHE A 160 7.79 -1.89 -2.72
N GLU A 161 7.93 -2.97 -3.49
CA GLU A 161 9.23 -3.40 -4.02
C GLU A 161 9.81 -2.37 -5.00
N VAL A 162 8.99 -1.86 -5.93
CA VAL A 162 9.41 -0.79 -6.86
C VAL A 162 9.88 0.45 -6.09
N THR A 163 9.14 0.85 -5.06
CA THR A 163 9.50 1.98 -4.18
C THR A 163 10.83 1.74 -3.47
N LYS A 164 11.02 0.54 -2.89
CA LYS A 164 12.25 0.14 -2.21
C LYS A 164 13.46 0.19 -3.15
N VAL A 165 13.33 -0.33 -4.37
CA VAL A 165 14.39 -0.27 -5.39
C VAL A 165 14.76 1.17 -5.72
N CYS A 166 13.78 2.06 -5.90
CA CYS A 166 14.04 3.47 -6.20
C CYS A 166 14.73 4.19 -5.03
N TYR A 167 14.28 4.00 -3.80
CA TYR A 167 14.92 4.62 -2.63
C TYR A 167 16.31 4.04 -2.33
N THR A 168 16.56 2.78 -2.67
CA THR A 168 17.89 2.17 -2.60
C THR A 168 18.85 2.86 -3.56
N LYS A 169 18.44 3.10 -4.81
CA LYS A 169 19.23 3.86 -5.78
C LYS A 169 19.55 5.29 -5.30
N LEU A 170 18.62 5.91 -4.58
CA LEU A 170 18.78 7.27 -4.03
C LEU A 170 19.54 7.32 -2.70
N GLY A 171 19.83 6.17 -2.07
CA GLY A 171 20.45 6.12 -0.74
C GLY A 171 19.55 6.60 0.40
N PHE A 172 18.23 6.61 0.22
CA PHE A 172 17.27 7.13 1.21
C PHE A 172 16.84 6.06 2.22
N VAL A 173 17.74 5.73 3.16
CA VAL A 173 17.52 4.68 4.18
C VAL A 173 16.23 4.87 4.97
N GLU A 174 15.95 6.08 5.45
CA GLU A 174 14.71 6.36 6.21
C GLU A 174 13.44 6.12 5.40
N ARG A 175 13.47 6.37 4.08
CA ARG A 175 12.34 6.08 3.19
C ARG A 175 12.18 4.58 2.94
N ILE A 176 13.29 3.83 2.91
CA ILE A 176 13.27 2.36 2.83
C ILE A 176 12.63 1.76 4.09
N LYS A 177 12.94 2.30 5.28
CA LYS A 177 12.30 1.87 6.54
C LYS A 177 10.80 2.15 6.51
N ALA A 178 10.40 3.36 6.14
CA ALA A 178 8.99 3.75 6.06
C ALA A 178 8.18 2.82 5.13
N VAL A 179 8.68 2.56 3.91
CA VAL A 179 7.98 1.66 2.98
C VAL A 179 7.96 0.21 3.47
N THR A 180 9.01 -0.24 4.17
CA THR A 180 9.04 -1.59 4.76
C THR A 180 8.01 -1.73 5.90
N CYS A 181 7.83 -0.67 6.70
CA CYS A 181 6.79 -0.62 7.72
C CYS A 181 5.38 -0.63 7.11
N ASP A 182 5.13 0.12 6.04
CA ASP A 182 3.84 0.06 5.36
C ASP A 182 3.60 -1.29 4.70
N ASN A 183 4.65 -1.91 4.16
CA ASN A 183 4.57 -3.25 3.60
C ASN A 183 4.25 -4.30 4.68
N SER A 184 4.82 -4.21 5.88
CA SER A 184 4.50 -5.12 6.99
C SER A 184 3.03 -5.01 7.42
N LYS A 185 2.44 -3.79 7.41
CA LYS A 185 0.99 -3.59 7.65
C LYS A 185 0.15 -4.29 6.59
N THR A 186 0.60 -4.38 5.34
CA THR A 186 -0.12 -5.11 4.29
C THR A 186 -0.27 -6.59 4.66
N TYR A 187 0.79 -7.23 5.18
CA TYR A 187 0.72 -8.61 5.69
C TYR A 187 -0.27 -8.73 6.86
N LYS A 188 -0.24 -7.79 7.81
CA LYS A 188 -1.18 -7.71 8.95
C LYS A 188 -2.64 -7.65 8.49
N TYR A 189 -2.94 -6.84 7.48
CA TYR A 189 -4.30 -6.68 6.99
C TYR A 189 -4.76 -7.85 6.13
N PHE A 190 -3.88 -8.36 5.26
CA PHE A 190 -4.19 -9.53 4.43
C PHE A 190 -4.40 -10.80 5.27
N ALA A 191 -3.66 -10.98 6.37
CA ALA A 191 -3.82 -12.10 7.29
C ALA A 191 -5.28 -12.27 7.76
N TYR A 192 -6.06 -11.19 7.89
CA TYR A 192 -7.49 -11.29 8.27
C TYR A 192 -8.35 -12.07 7.27
N PHE A 193 -7.99 -12.02 5.98
CA PHE A 193 -8.73 -12.68 4.90
C PHE A 193 -8.28 -14.13 4.65
N GLU A 194 -7.29 -14.61 5.39
CA GLU A 194 -6.78 -15.98 5.25
C GLU A 194 -7.49 -16.90 6.27
N PRO A 195 -8.33 -17.86 5.81
CA PRO A 195 -9.07 -18.75 6.70
C PRO A 195 -8.21 -19.86 7.32
N ASP A 196 -7.10 -20.23 6.68
CA ASP A 196 -6.19 -21.24 7.24
C ASP A 196 -5.29 -20.61 8.31
N LEU A 197 -5.43 -21.09 9.55
CA LEU A 197 -4.71 -20.57 10.70
C LEU A 197 -3.18 -20.61 10.52
N ASN A 198 -2.65 -21.68 9.94
CA ASN A 198 -1.21 -21.84 9.75
C ASN A 198 -0.67 -20.82 8.72
N LYS A 199 -1.42 -20.58 7.65
CA LYS A 199 -1.10 -19.53 6.66
C LYS A 199 -1.24 -18.13 7.27
N GLN A 200 -2.25 -17.90 8.10
CA GLN A 200 -2.42 -16.64 8.83
C GLN A 200 -1.22 -16.36 9.75
N ILE A 201 -0.81 -17.35 10.55
CA ILE A 201 0.40 -17.26 11.40
C ILE A 201 1.64 -17.01 10.54
N LYS A 202 1.78 -17.67 9.38
CA LYS A 202 2.91 -17.45 8.46
C LYS A 202 2.97 -16.00 7.96
N LEU A 203 1.84 -15.40 7.62
CA LEU A 203 1.76 -14.00 7.20
C LEU A 203 2.16 -13.05 8.34
N LEU A 204 1.71 -13.30 9.57
CA LEU A 204 2.07 -12.49 10.74
C LEU A 204 3.54 -12.67 11.15
N LYS A 205 4.11 -13.87 11.01
CA LYS A 205 5.57 -14.10 11.17
C LYS A 205 6.36 -13.28 10.17
N ARG A 206 5.90 -13.23 8.90
CA ARG A 206 6.54 -12.40 7.88
C ARG A 206 6.47 -10.90 8.21
N GLN A 207 5.34 -10.43 8.74
CA GLN A 207 5.23 -9.06 9.27
C GLN A 207 6.28 -8.80 10.36
N ILE A 208 6.42 -9.72 11.32
CA ILE A 208 7.38 -9.61 12.43
C ILE A 208 8.83 -9.56 11.94
N GLU A 209 9.21 -10.44 11.01
CA GLU A 209 10.55 -10.43 10.39
C GLU A 209 10.86 -9.06 9.79
N MET A 210 9.95 -8.51 9.00
CA MET A 210 10.15 -7.20 8.36
C MET A 210 10.29 -6.06 9.37
N LEU A 211 9.56 -6.12 10.48
CA LEU A 211 9.65 -5.11 11.54
C LEU A 211 10.97 -5.25 12.33
N ARG A 212 11.45 -6.47 12.55
CA ARG A 212 12.77 -6.73 13.17
C ARG A 212 13.92 -6.25 12.30
N ASP A 213 13.85 -6.53 11.00
CA ASP A 213 14.87 -6.06 10.04
C ASP A 213 15.02 -4.53 10.11
N ILE A 214 13.94 -3.79 10.34
CA ILE A 214 13.99 -2.32 10.53
C ILE A 214 14.69 -1.97 11.85
N CYS A 215 14.35 -2.63 12.96
CA CYS A 215 15.01 -2.40 14.25
C CYS A 215 16.53 -2.63 14.18
N ASP A 216 16.97 -3.65 13.44
CA ASP A 216 18.37 -4.02 13.34
C ASP A 216 19.19 -2.98 12.55
N ILE A 217 18.57 -2.28 11.59
CA ILE A 217 19.21 -1.17 10.85
C ILE A 217 19.55 0.00 11.78
N ASP A 218 18.78 0.19 12.86
CA ASP A 218 18.88 1.37 13.71
C ASP A 218 20.00 1.33 14.78
N ASN A 219 20.84 0.27 14.85
CA ASN A 219 21.98 0.13 15.77
C ASN A 219 21.75 0.84 17.12
N PHE A 220 20.71 0.34 17.79
CA PHE A 220 19.95 0.91 18.90
C PHE A 220 20.67 1.85 19.88
N ASN A 221 20.11 3.06 20.06
CA ASN A 221 20.10 3.74 21.35
C ASN A 221 18.66 4.21 21.66
N PRO A 222 17.96 3.59 22.63
CA PRO A 222 16.57 3.91 22.96
C PRO A 222 16.52 5.20 23.76
N THR A 223 16.70 6.34 23.12
CA THR A 223 16.18 7.57 23.71
C THR A 223 14.68 7.58 23.47
N VAL A 224 13.92 7.71 24.56
CA VAL A 224 12.45 7.71 24.66
C VAL A 224 11.77 8.77 23.76
N GLU A 225 12.55 9.60 23.07
CA GLU A 225 12.11 10.74 22.29
C GLU A 225 11.66 10.40 20.86
N ASP A 226 12.08 9.27 20.25
CA ASP A 226 11.67 8.97 18.88
C ASP A 226 10.29 8.27 18.81
N TYR A 227 9.29 9.04 18.36
CA TYR A 227 7.91 8.58 18.14
C TYR A 227 7.82 7.43 17.13
N HIS A 228 8.63 7.43 16.05
CA HIS A 228 8.53 6.45 14.98
C HIS A 228 8.98 5.06 15.45
N ASN A 229 10.07 5.03 16.22
CA ASN A 229 10.56 3.79 16.84
C ASN A 229 9.53 3.21 17.79
N ARG A 230 8.87 4.05 18.62
CA ARG A 230 7.79 3.56 19.50
C ARG A 230 6.65 2.91 18.73
N ALA A 231 6.15 3.55 17.66
CA ALA A 231 5.08 2.98 16.84
C ALA A 231 5.45 1.60 16.28
N LEU A 232 6.71 1.44 15.85
CA LEU A 232 7.22 0.18 15.35
C LEU A 232 7.25 -0.93 16.43
N TYR A 233 7.73 -0.60 17.63
CA TYR A 233 7.71 -1.54 18.76
C TYR A 233 6.30 -1.92 19.18
N TYR A 234 5.35 -0.98 19.17
CA TYR A 234 3.95 -1.29 19.42
C TYR A 234 3.39 -2.28 18.39
N ASP A 235 3.67 -2.07 17.10
CA ASP A 235 3.23 -2.99 16.05
C ASP A 235 3.87 -4.39 16.19
N LEU A 236 5.14 -4.48 16.61
CA LEU A 236 5.80 -5.75 16.93
C LEU A 236 5.11 -6.48 18.09
N VAL A 237 4.93 -5.79 19.23
CA VAL A 237 4.31 -6.38 20.42
C VAL A 237 2.89 -6.86 20.11
N VAL A 238 2.12 -6.06 19.37
CA VAL A 238 0.77 -6.44 18.94
C VAL A 238 0.79 -7.66 18.03
N ALA A 239 1.73 -7.75 17.08
CA ALA A 239 1.84 -8.91 16.21
C ALA A 239 2.17 -10.21 16.97
N TYR A 240 3.07 -10.14 17.97
CA TYR A 240 3.35 -11.27 18.85
C TYR A 240 2.14 -11.70 19.67
N ALA A 241 1.45 -10.73 20.29
CA ALA A 241 0.26 -11.00 21.09
C ALA A 241 -0.81 -11.73 20.26
N ILE A 242 -1.08 -11.25 19.04
CA ILE A 242 -2.04 -11.90 18.13
C ILE A 242 -1.64 -13.35 17.85
N ILE A 243 -0.37 -13.63 17.52
CA ILE A 243 0.07 -15.01 17.25
C ILE A 243 -0.09 -15.89 18.49
N VAL A 244 0.24 -15.39 19.68
CA VAL A 244 0.12 -16.15 20.93
C VAL A 244 -1.34 -16.48 21.23
N ASP A 245 -2.25 -15.50 21.09
CA ASP A 245 -3.69 -15.70 21.29
C ASP A 245 -4.23 -16.74 20.29
N MET A 246 -3.85 -16.65 19.01
CA MET A 246 -4.23 -17.63 17.99
C MET A 246 -3.76 -19.05 18.30
N ILE A 247 -2.54 -19.21 18.80
CA ILE A 247 -2.01 -20.53 19.20
C ILE A 247 -2.77 -21.06 20.43
N ARG A 248 -3.09 -20.19 21.39
CA ARG A 248 -3.84 -20.56 22.60
C ARG A 248 -5.25 -21.03 22.25
N GLU A 249 -5.99 -20.26 21.46
CA GLU A 249 -7.35 -20.60 21.01
C GLU A 249 -7.38 -21.94 20.27
N ASN A 250 -6.39 -22.18 19.39
CA ASN A 250 -6.28 -23.44 18.68
C ASN A 250 -6.02 -24.62 19.64
N ALA A 251 -5.16 -24.45 20.64
CA ALA A 251 -4.89 -25.48 21.65
C ALA A 251 -6.14 -25.79 22.51
N GLU A 252 -6.90 -24.77 22.89
CA GLU A 252 -8.17 -24.93 23.63
C GLU A 252 -9.21 -25.72 22.82
N CYS A 253 -9.32 -25.49 21.50
CA CYS A 253 -10.18 -26.28 20.60
C CYS A 253 -9.77 -27.77 20.56
N TYR A 254 -8.48 -28.09 20.59
CA TYR A 254 -8.03 -29.48 20.65
C TYR A 254 -8.30 -30.13 22.01
N THR A 255 -8.27 -29.38 23.11
CA THR A 255 -8.61 -29.94 24.43
C THR A 255 -10.10 -30.21 24.62
N THR A 256 -10.96 -29.41 23.97
CA THR A 256 -12.42 -29.59 24.02
C THR A 256 -12.93 -30.62 23.01
N CYS A 257 -12.27 -30.78 21.85
CA CYS A 257 -12.55 -31.85 20.88
C CYS A 257 -11.78 -33.16 21.19
N GLY A 258 -10.76 -33.10 22.03
CA GLY A 258 -9.81 -34.19 22.31
C GLY A 258 -10.19 -35.13 23.46
N GLU A 259 -11.42 -35.02 24.00
CA GLU A 259 -12.00 -36.11 24.80
C GLU A 259 -12.30 -37.36 23.95
N GLU A 260 -12.18 -37.27 22.61
CA GLU A 260 -12.15 -38.42 21.70
C GLU A 260 -10.88 -38.44 20.83
N GLY A 261 -9.75 -38.89 21.40
CA GLY A 261 -8.69 -39.52 20.59
C GLY A 261 -7.30 -38.90 20.62
N ASN A 262 -6.45 -39.47 21.48
CA ASN A 262 -5.01 -39.67 21.33
C ASN A 262 -4.10 -38.45 21.06
N LEU A 263 -3.66 -37.86 22.17
CA LEU A 263 -2.51 -36.95 22.26
C LEU A 263 -1.19 -37.69 22.02
N THR A 264 -0.66 -37.67 20.79
CA THR A 264 0.79 -37.82 20.59
C THR A 264 1.21 -37.24 19.24
N LYS A 265 1.76 -36.01 19.26
CA LYS A 265 2.84 -35.47 18.40
C LYS A 265 2.77 -33.95 18.26
N ILE A 266 3.10 -33.16 19.29
CA ILE A 266 3.64 -31.80 19.08
C ILE A 266 4.65 -31.46 20.19
N TYR A 267 5.87 -31.97 20.07
CA TYR A 267 7.06 -31.33 20.66
C TYR A 267 8.27 -31.63 19.76
N ALA A 268 8.34 -30.91 18.65
CA ALA A 268 9.56 -30.73 17.89
C ALA A 268 9.37 -29.48 17.03
N ILE A 269 9.84 -28.33 17.52
CA ILE A 269 10.45 -27.19 16.80
C ILE A 269 10.74 -26.17 17.91
N ALA A 270 11.94 -26.28 18.47
CA ALA A 270 12.67 -25.19 19.09
C ALA A 270 13.79 -24.81 18.12
#